data_AF-A0A0S9C7F1-F1
#
_entry.id   AF-A0A0S9C7F1-F1
#
_cell.length_a   1.000
_cell.length_b   1.000
_cell.length_c   1.000
_cell.angle_alpha   90.00
_cell.angle_beta   90.00
_cell.angle_gamma   90.00
#
_symmetry.space_group_name_H-M   'P 1'
#
loop_
_entity.id
_entity.type
_entity.pdbx_description
1 polymer ?
#
loop_
_entity_poly.entity_id
_entity_poly.type
_entity_poly.pdbx_seq_one_letter_code
_entity_poly.pdbx_strand_id
1 'polypeptide(L)'
;MASDAAACASRGHEVQQLAARTAACVDHVDAVLARLVSVELQSWQSPAGRAYRTSLSLQAASLRRSRTALQEAVAAVLRHARNVMLPPGRPG
;
A
#
# COMPACT_ATOMS: atom_id res chain seq x y z
N MET A 1 -16.59 -28.08 14.26
CA MET A 1 -16.86 -28.00 12.79
C MET A 1 -17.61 -26.74 12.37
N ALA A 2 -18.88 -26.50 12.74
CA ALA A 2 -19.58 -25.26 12.35
C ALA A 2 -18.98 -23.98 12.97
N SER A 3 -18.56 -24.05 14.25
CA SER A 3 -17.87 -22.95 14.94
C SER A 3 -16.48 -22.64 14.35
N ASP A 4 -15.71 -23.67 13.98
CA ASP A 4 -14.39 -23.50 13.34
C ASP A 4 -14.48 -22.87 11.95
N ALA A 5 -15.50 -23.28 11.17
CA ALA A 5 -15.76 -22.70 9.85
C ALA A 5 -16.15 -21.22 9.95
N ALA A 6 -16.98 -20.85 10.93
CA ALA A 6 -17.34 -19.45 11.20
C ALA A 6 -16.13 -18.62 11.65
N ALA A 7 -15.25 -19.18 12.49
CA ALA A 7 -14.02 -18.51 12.91
C ALA A 7 -13.01 -18.33 11.76
N CYS A 8 -12.87 -19.32 10.87
CA CYS A 8 -12.08 -19.17 9.65
C CYS A 8 -12.64 -18.08 8.72
N ALA A 9 -13.97 -18.03 8.55
CA ALA A 9 -14.63 -17.02 7.73
C ALA A 9 -14.44 -15.60 8.30
N SER A 10 -14.56 -15.42 9.62
CA SER A 10 -14.30 -14.13 10.29
C SER A 10 -12.86 -13.66 10.08
N ARG A 11 -11.88 -14.54 10.32
CA ARG A 11 -10.46 -14.23 10.08
C ARG A 11 -10.18 -13.91 8.62
N GLY A 12 -10.75 -14.67 7.69
CA GLY A 12 -10.63 -14.39 6.25
C GLY A 12 -11.15 -13.00 5.89
N HIS A 13 -12.29 -12.60 6.45
CA HIS A 13 -12.87 -11.27 6.23
C HIS A 13 -12.00 -10.14 6.79
N GLU A 14 -11.46 -10.29 8.01
CA GLU A 14 -10.56 -9.31 8.61
C GLU A 14 -9.29 -9.09 7.77
N VAL A 15 -8.69 -10.17 7.26
CA VAL A 15 -7.49 -10.09 6.41
C VAL A 15 -7.82 -9.45 5.06
N GLN A 16 -9.00 -9.74 4.48
CA GLN A 16 -9.46 -9.08 3.25
C GLN A 16 -9.69 -7.57 3.46
N GLN A 17 -10.29 -7.19 4.59
CA GLN A 17 -10.48 -5.78 4.93
C GLN A 17 -9.14 -5.06 5.11
N LEU A 18 -8.15 -5.72 5.74
CA LEU A 18 -6.79 -5.19 5.83
C LEU A 18 -6.18 -5.00 4.44
N ALA A 19 -6.30 -6.00 3.55
CA ALA A 19 -5.80 -5.89 2.18
C ALA A 19 -6.40 -4.70 1.43
N ALA A 20 -7.71 -4.47 1.57
CA ALA A 20 -8.40 -3.33 0.95
C ALA A 20 -7.89 -1.98 1.49
N ARG A 21 -7.68 -1.86 2.81
CA ARG A 21 -7.12 -0.64 3.40
C ARG A 21 -5.69 -0.39 2.94
N THR A 22 -4.86 -1.43 2.85
CA THR A 22 -3.47 -1.28 2.37
C THR A 22 -3.44 -0.91 0.88
N ALA A 23 -4.32 -1.48 0.06
CA ALA A 23 -4.46 -1.08 -1.35
C ALA A 23 -4.88 0.39 -1.50
N ALA A 24 -5.90 0.82 -0.74
CA ALA A 24 -6.30 2.23 -0.73
C ALA A 24 -5.15 3.15 -0.30
N CYS A 25 -4.31 2.74 0.65
CA CYS A 25 -3.13 3.51 1.05
C CYS A 25 -2.13 3.71 -0.12
N VAL A 26 -1.92 2.69 -0.95
CA VAL A 26 -1.09 2.80 -2.16
C VAL A 26 -1.67 3.84 -3.12
N ASP A 27 -2.99 3.83 -3.35
CA ASP A 27 -3.67 4.80 -4.23
C ASP A 27 -3.48 6.24 -3.74
N HIS A 28 -3.55 6.47 -2.42
CA HIS A 28 -3.29 7.79 -1.84
C HIS A 28 -1.84 8.23 -2.04
N VAL A 29 -0.87 7.32 -1.87
CA VAL A 29 0.55 7.63 -2.14
C VAL A 29 0.77 7.97 -3.62
N ASP A 30 0.08 7.29 -4.53
CA ASP A 30 0.11 7.60 -5.96
C ASP A 30 -0.45 8.99 -6.28
N ALA A 31 -1.57 9.37 -5.66
CA ALA A 31 -2.13 10.70 -5.81
C ALA A 31 -1.17 11.80 -5.31
N VAL A 32 -0.51 11.57 -4.17
CA VAL A 32 0.51 12.49 -3.63
C VAL A 32 1.71 12.60 -4.55
N LEU A 33 2.22 11.48 -5.08
CA LEU A 33 3.35 11.47 -6.02
C LEU A 33 3.01 12.22 -7.31
N ALA A 34 1.81 12.01 -7.88
CA ALA A 34 1.35 12.72 -9.06
C ALA A 34 1.30 14.24 -8.82
N ARG A 35 0.84 14.66 -7.64
CA ARG A 35 0.81 16.06 -7.25
C ARG A 35 2.21 16.65 -7.10
N LEU A 36 3.16 15.92 -6.50
CA LEU A 36 4.54 16.36 -6.36
C LEU A 36 5.21 16.58 -7.73
N VAL A 37 5.04 15.64 -8.66
CA VAL A 37 5.57 15.76 -10.03
C VAL A 37 4.99 17.00 -10.74
N SER A 38 3.70 17.28 -10.56
CA SER A 38 3.08 18.50 -11.11
C SER A 38 3.73 19.78 -10.58
N VAL A 39 4.11 19.83 -9.30
CA VAL A 39 4.82 20.98 -8.72
C VAL A 39 6.26 21.07 -9.23
N GLU A 40 6.94 19.93 -9.41
CA GLU A 40 8.30 19.91 -9.98
C GLU A 40 8.38 20.45 -11.42
N LEU A 41 7.30 20.30 -12.19
CA LEU A 41 7.17 20.82 -13.55
C LEU A 41 6.94 22.35 -13.58
N GLN A 42 6.62 22.99 -12.46
CA GLN A 42 6.54 24.44 -12.39
C GLN A 42 7.95 25.06 -12.48
N SER A 43 8.19 25.86 -13.52
CA SER A 43 9.51 26.40 -13.87
C SER A 43 9.93 27.59 -13.00
N TRP A 44 10.05 27.39 -11.69
CA TRP A 44 10.52 28.43 -10.78
C TRP A 44 12.04 28.62 -10.91
N GLN A 45 12.46 29.79 -11.39
CA GLN A 45 13.86 30.09 -11.69
C GLN A 45 14.63 30.76 -10.55
N SER A 46 13.96 31.18 -9.47
CA SER A 46 14.64 31.78 -8.32
C SER A 46 15.49 30.75 -7.55
N PRO A 47 16.56 31.17 -6.84
CA PRO A 47 17.34 30.28 -5.97
C PRO A 47 16.47 29.54 -4.94
N ALA A 48 15.50 30.24 -4.34
CA ALA A 48 14.53 29.66 -3.43
C ALA A 48 13.64 28.61 -4.12
N GLY A 49 13.19 28.88 -5.36
CA GLY A 49 12.40 27.93 -6.14
C GLY A 49 13.18 26.65 -6.50
N ARG A 50 14.46 26.78 -6.85
CA ARG A 50 15.34 25.63 -7.08
C ARG A 50 15.54 24.80 -5.82
N ALA A 51 15.81 25.44 -4.68
CA ALA A 51 15.98 24.75 -3.40
C ALA A 51 14.70 23.99 -2.98
N TYR A 52 13.53 24.62 -3.17
CA TYR A 52 12.24 23.99 -2.92
C TYR A 52 12.03 22.74 -3.79
N ARG A 53 12.28 22.82 -5.10
CA ARG A 53 12.17 21.68 -6.03
C ARG A 53 13.12 20.54 -5.64
N THR A 54 14.37 20.83 -5.27
CA THR A 54 15.31 19.80 -4.79
C THR A 54 14.77 19.06 -3.57
N SER A 55 14.23 19.80 -2.59
CA SER A 55 13.60 19.20 -1.41
C SER A 55 12.41 18.32 -1.78
N LEU A 56 11.55 18.77 -2.71
CA LEU A 56 10.43 17.95 -3.20
C LEU A 56 10.91 16.67 -3.91
N SER A 57 11.97 16.73 -4.71
CA SER A 57 12.52 15.54 -5.37
C SER A 57 13.01 14.49 -4.38
N LEU A 58 13.64 14.92 -3.28
CA LEU A 58 14.05 14.02 -2.20
C LEU A 58 12.84 13.36 -1.53
N GLN A 59 11.78 14.11 -1.25
CA GLN A 59 10.55 13.57 -0.68
C GLN A 59 9.85 12.62 -1.64
N ALA A 60 9.77 12.96 -2.92
CA ALA A 60 9.21 12.09 -3.96
C ALA A 60 10.00 10.78 -4.09
N ALA A 61 11.34 10.82 -4.02
CA ALA A 61 12.16 9.62 -4.01
C ALA A 61 11.90 8.75 -2.77
N SER A 62 11.73 9.35 -1.59
CA SER A 62 11.36 8.63 -0.37
C SER A 62 9.99 7.97 -0.49
N LEU A 63 8.98 8.72 -0.95
CA LEU A 63 7.61 8.23 -1.15
C LEU A 63 7.55 7.09 -2.17
N ARG A 64 8.33 7.15 -3.26
CA ARG A 64 8.41 6.04 -4.24
C ARG A 64 8.91 4.75 -3.59
N ARG A 65 9.92 4.82 -2.72
CA ARG A 65 10.40 3.64 -1.97
C ARG A 65 9.32 3.09 -1.03
N SER A 66 8.65 3.97 -0.29
CA SER A 66 7.54 3.58 0.59
C SER A 66 6.38 2.95 -0.18
N ARG A 67 6.06 3.49 -1.36
CA ARG A 67 5.05 2.91 -2.27
C ARG A 67 5.40 1.48 -2.66
N THR A 68 6.64 1.23 -3.09
CA THR A 68 7.08 -0.13 -3.45
C THR A 68 6.92 -1.09 -2.26
N ALA A 69 7.35 -0.69 -1.06
CA ALA A 69 7.18 -1.51 0.14
C ALA A 69 5.70 -1.77 0.48
N LEU A 70 4.82 -0.78 0.28
CA LEU A 70 3.37 -0.96 0.47
C LEU A 70 2.78 -1.93 -0.56
N GLN A 71 3.21 -1.89 -1.82
CA GLN A 71 2.76 -2.83 -2.84
C GLN A 71 3.16 -4.28 -2.51
N GLU A 72 4.37 -4.47 -2.01
CA GLU A 72 4.84 -5.78 -1.51
C GLU A 72 4.00 -6.25 -0.31
N ALA A 73 3.68 -5.34 0.61
CA ALA A 73 2.82 -5.64 1.76
C ALA A 73 1.40 -6.04 1.32
N VAL A 74 0.79 -5.33 0.35
CA VAL A 74 -0.50 -5.71 -0.24
C VAL A 74 -0.45 -7.12 -0.80
N ALA A 75 0.59 -7.43 -1.59
CA ALA A 75 0.75 -8.76 -2.18
C ALA A 75 0.90 -9.85 -1.11
N ALA A 76 1.61 -9.58 -0.01
CA ALA A 76 1.75 -10.49 1.12
C ALA A 76 0.43 -10.72 1.85
N VAL A 77 -0.31 -9.65 2.16
CA VAL A 77 -1.61 -9.73 2.87
C VAL A 77 -2.65 -10.46 2.01
N LEU A 78 -2.72 -10.19 0.71
CA LEU A 78 -3.63 -10.90 -0.21
C LEU A 78 -3.31 -12.40 -0.29
N ARG A 79 -2.03 -12.76 -0.30
CA ARG A 79 -1.59 -14.16 -0.27
C ARG A 79 -1.99 -14.82 1.05
N HIS A 80 -1.80 -14.13 2.17
CA HIS A 80 -2.22 -14.62 3.47
C HIS A 80 -3.75 -14.79 3.56
N ALA A 81 -4.53 -13.85 3.03
CA ALA A 81 -5.99 -13.94 2.98
C ALA A 81 -6.46 -15.23 2.31
N ARG A 82 -5.85 -15.59 1.16
CA ARG A 82 -6.15 -16.83 0.44
C ARG A 82 -5.81 -18.07 1.27
N ASN A 83 -4.70 -18.04 2.01
CA ASN A 83 -4.28 -19.17 2.83
C ASN A 83 -5.18 -19.39 4.05
N VAL A 84 -5.68 -18.31 4.67
CA VAL A 84 -6.57 -18.39 5.85
C VAL A 84 -7.97 -18.88 5.50
N MET A 85 -8.40 -18.70 4.25
CA MET A 85 -9.70 -19.20 3.75
C MET A 85 -9.69 -20.69 3.41
N LEU A 86 -8.53 -21.33 3.30
CA LEU A 86 -8.44 -22.77 3.13
C LEU A 86 -8.74 -23.45 4.48
N PRO A 87 -9.71 -24.38 4.56
CA PRO A 87 -9.93 -25.14 5.78
C PRO A 87 -8.64 -25.91 6.14
N PRO A 88 -8.33 -26.12 7.43
CA PRO A 88 -7.17 -26.90 7.82
C PRO A 88 -7.28 -28.28 7.15
N GLY A 89 -6.33 -28.59 6.26
CA GLY A 89 -6.26 -29.89 5.61
C GLY A 89 -6.22 -30.97 6.69
N ARG A 90 -7.13 -31.94 6.58
CA ARG A 90 -7.17 -33.11 7.46
C ARG A 90 -5.80 -33.80 7.39
N PRO A 91 -5.00 -33.89 8.47
CA PRO A 91 -3.90 -34.83 8.47
C PRO A 91 -4.52 -36.23 8.35
N GLY A 92 -4.11 -36.96 7.31
CA GLY A 92 -4.48 -38.36 7.11
C GLY A 92 -3.96 -39.25 8.22
#